data_AF-A0A6L7WR12-F1
#
_entry.id   AF-A0A6L7WR12-F1
#
_cell.length_a   1.000
_cell.length_b   1.000
_cell.length_c   1.000
_cell.angle_alpha   90.00
_cell.angle_beta   90.00
_cell.angle_gamma   90.00
#
_symmetry.space_group_name_H-M   'P 1'
#
loop_
_entity.id
_entity.type
_entity.pdbx_description
1 polymer ?
#
loop_
_entity_poly.entity_id
_entity_poly.type
_entity_poly.pdbx_seq_one_letter_code
_entity_poly.pdbx_strand_id
1 'polypeptide(L)'
;MNSLISCMHTSEQFHGRDSVAYARDLNTLVWFTVGTLRELARAIQGLRTALATRGRLDAQSAPWIALRDLERRWENDADYRRMRNQAAFHIDPQVIERGLNVLVEDEDDVTLAEGRGPKHVDSRLTLGLLSLHNGLELDLEGYGEFLEAVMEGHMAAGKAIQDAFILAAAATS
;
A
#
# COMPACT_ATOMS: atom_id res chain seq x y z
N MET A 1 4.35 12.40 3.15
CA MET A 1 4.38 11.06 2.51
C MET A 1 5.66 10.29 2.84
N ASN A 2 6.86 10.88 2.82
CA ASN A 2 8.12 10.18 3.15
C ASN A 2 8.16 9.45 4.51
N SER A 3 7.27 9.80 5.45
CA SER A 3 7.17 9.18 6.77
C SER A 3 6.94 7.67 6.75
N LEU A 4 6.14 7.13 5.80
CA LEU A 4 5.88 5.68 5.74
C LEU A 4 7.12 4.90 5.30
N ILE A 5 7.87 5.42 4.34
CA ILE A 5 9.15 4.84 3.92
C ILE A 5 10.18 4.95 5.05
N SER A 6 10.22 6.08 5.75
CA SER A 6 11.07 6.24 6.93
C SER A 6 10.72 5.25 8.03
N CYS A 7 9.43 5.01 8.30
CA CYS A 7 8.99 4.00 9.27
C CYS A 7 9.45 2.58 8.88
N MET A 8 9.33 2.20 7.60
CA MET A 8 9.83 0.91 7.11
C MET A 8 11.34 0.78 7.32
N HIS A 9 12.11 1.82 6.96
CA HIS A 9 13.55 1.79 7.10
C HIS A 9 14.00 1.79 8.56
N THR A 10 13.33 2.54 9.44
CA THR A 10 13.58 2.52 10.88
C THR A 10 13.25 1.16 11.50
N SER A 11 12.15 0.52 11.11
CA SER A 11 11.80 -0.83 11.58
C SER A 11 12.86 -1.85 11.14
N GLU A 12 13.33 -1.78 9.88
CA GLU A 12 14.43 -2.63 9.39
C GLU A 12 15.71 -2.43 10.20
N GLN A 13 16.12 -1.19 10.45
CA GLN A 13 17.32 -0.87 11.23
C GLN A 13 17.24 -1.37 12.68
N PHE A 14 16.05 -1.32 13.28
CA PHE A 14 15.88 -1.66 14.70
C PHE A 14 15.73 -3.16 14.94
N HIS A 15 15.00 -3.87 14.06
CA HIS A 15 14.68 -5.29 14.24
C HIS A 15 15.50 -6.23 13.35
N GLY A 16 16.04 -5.73 12.22
CA GLY A 16 16.65 -6.55 11.18
C GLY A 16 15.63 -7.10 10.19
N ARG A 17 16.01 -7.16 8.90
CA ARG A 17 15.14 -7.54 7.78
C ARG A 17 14.52 -8.94 7.91
N ASP A 18 15.22 -9.88 8.53
CA ASP A 18 14.77 -11.27 8.68
C ASP A 18 13.98 -11.50 9.98
N SER A 19 13.62 -10.44 10.70
CA SER A 19 12.91 -10.57 11.98
C SER A 19 11.40 -10.65 11.81
N VAL A 20 10.76 -11.39 12.73
CA VAL A 20 9.30 -11.48 12.86
C VAL A 20 8.65 -10.10 13.06
N ALA A 21 9.31 -9.23 13.83
CA ALA A 21 8.84 -7.87 14.09
C ALA A 21 8.85 -7.00 12.84
N TYR A 22 9.94 -7.02 12.05
CA TYR A 22 10.00 -6.29 10.78
C TYR A 22 8.94 -6.78 9.79
N ALA A 23 8.77 -8.10 9.64
CA ALA A 23 7.74 -8.65 8.76
C ALA A 23 6.32 -8.19 9.16
N ARG A 24 5.99 -8.18 10.46
CA ARG A 24 4.71 -7.65 10.95
C ARG A 24 4.54 -6.16 10.62
N ASP A 25 5.55 -5.36 10.91
CA ASP A 25 5.51 -3.90 10.70
C ASP A 25 5.37 -3.57 9.21
N LEU A 26 6.11 -4.27 8.35
CA LEU A 26 6.03 -4.15 6.90
C LEU A 26 4.61 -4.42 6.40
N ASN A 27 4.01 -5.55 6.79
CA ASN A 27 2.63 -5.88 6.43
C ASN A 27 1.65 -4.77 6.85
N THR A 28 1.77 -4.26 8.07
CA THR A 28 0.92 -3.19 8.57
C THR A 28 1.07 -1.90 7.76
N LEU A 29 2.32 -1.52 7.48
CA LEU A 29 2.65 -0.31 6.72
C LEU A 29 2.18 -0.40 5.26
N VAL A 30 2.19 -1.58 4.67
CA VAL A 30 1.72 -1.82 3.30
C VAL A 30 0.23 -1.56 3.20
N TRP A 31 -0.58 -2.16 4.08
CA TRP A 31 -2.04 -1.94 4.07
C TRP A 31 -2.40 -0.48 4.35
N PHE A 32 -1.64 0.18 5.23
CA PHE A 32 -1.80 1.62 5.47
C PHE A 32 -1.43 2.45 4.22
N THR A 33 -0.37 2.07 3.51
CA THR A 33 0.09 2.78 2.29
C THR A 33 -0.92 2.62 1.15
N VAL A 34 -1.45 1.41 0.93
CA VAL A 34 -2.53 1.14 -0.04
C VAL A 34 -3.73 2.05 0.22
N GLY A 35 -4.13 2.15 1.47
CA GLY A 35 -5.19 3.05 1.90
C GLY A 35 -4.90 4.53 1.62
N THR A 36 -3.66 4.96 1.89
CA THR A 36 -3.20 6.34 1.65
C THR A 36 -3.16 6.67 0.16
N LEU A 37 -2.75 5.72 -0.69
CA LEU A 37 -2.67 5.91 -2.14
C LEU A 37 -4.04 6.14 -2.80
N ARG A 38 -5.12 5.56 -2.24
CA ARG A 38 -6.50 5.89 -2.64
C ARG A 38 -6.82 7.35 -2.36
N GLU A 39 -6.59 7.80 -1.13
CA GLU A 39 -6.92 9.18 -0.76
C GLU A 39 -6.08 10.18 -1.56
N LEU A 40 -4.86 9.79 -1.91
CA LEU A 40 -4.03 10.53 -2.84
C LEU A 40 -4.63 10.57 -4.25
N ALA A 41 -5.08 9.45 -4.81
CA ALA A 41 -5.71 9.43 -6.14
C ALA A 41 -6.91 10.40 -6.21
N ARG A 42 -7.74 10.43 -5.15
CA ARG A 42 -8.84 11.40 -5.01
C ARG A 42 -8.35 12.84 -4.92
N ALA A 43 -7.28 13.09 -4.16
CA ALA A 43 -6.67 14.41 -4.05
C ALA A 43 -6.12 14.89 -5.40
N ILE A 44 -5.50 14.00 -6.20
CA ILE A 44 -5.02 14.30 -7.56
C ILE A 44 -6.19 14.73 -8.45
N GLN A 45 -7.32 14.02 -8.42
CA GLN A 45 -8.52 14.38 -9.17
C GLN A 45 -9.05 15.77 -8.77
N GLY A 46 -9.08 16.06 -7.46
CA GLY A 46 -9.45 17.37 -6.93
C GLY A 46 -8.51 18.48 -7.39
N LEU A 47 -7.20 18.25 -7.32
CA LEU A 47 -6.17 19.20 -7.76
C LEU A 47 -6.26 19.47 -9.26
N ARG A 48 -6.43 18.42 -10.08
CA ARG A 48 -6.62 18.53 -11.54
C ARG A 48 -7.80 19.42 -11.87
N THR A 49 -8.95 19.18 -11.22
CA THR A 49 -10.17 19.98 -11.39
C THR A 49 -9.91 21.44 -10.99
N ALA A 50 -9.28 21.67 -9.85
CA ALA A 50 -8.99 23.02 -9.35
C ALA A 50 -8.06 23.83 -10.28
N LEU A 51 -7.06 23.19 -10.88
CA LEU A 51 -6.14 23.84 -11.82
C LEU A 51 -6.76 24.04 -13.20
N ALA A 52 -7.56 23.09 -13.68
CA ALA A 52 -8.30 23.23 -14.94
C ALA A 52 -9.24 24.44 -14.89
N THR A 53 -10.02 24.59 -13.83
CA THR A 53 -10.92 25.73 -13.64
C THR A 53 -10.18 27.07 -13.61
N ARG A 54 -8.91 27.08 -13.21
CA ARG A 54 -8.06 28.28 -13.17
C ARG A 54 -7.26 28.51 -14.47
N GLY A 55 -7.39 27.63 -15.47
CA GLY A 55 -6.60 27.69 -16.70
C GLY A 55 -5.10 27.41 -16.48
N ARG A 56 -4.73 26.72 -15.40
CA ARG A 56 -3.33 26.46 -14.99
C ARG A 56 -2.92 25.00 -15.14
N LEU A 57 -3.78 24.18 -15.74
CA LEU A 57 -3.51 22.77 -15.97
C LEU A 57 -2.83 22.60 -17.33
N ASP A 58 -1.57 22.18 -17.31
CA ASP A 58 -0.94 21.54 -18.46
C ASP A 58 -1.09 20.01 -18.34
N ALA A 59 -2.18 19.51 -18.91
CA ALA A 59 -2.54 18.09 -18.84
C ALA A 59 -1.57 17.16 -19.58
N GLN A 60 -0.68 17.69 -20.43
CA GLN A 60 0.28 16.90 -21.19
C GLN A 60 1.71 16.99 -20.64
N SER A 61 1.94 17.80 -19.61
CA SER A 61 3.23 17.84 -18.94
C SER A 61 3.55 16.49 -18.28
N ALA A 62 4.84 16.12 -18.28
CA ALA A 62 5.29 14.84 -17.72
C ALA A 62 4.82 14.61 -16.26
N PRO A 63 4.84 15.61 -15.35
CA PRO A 63 4.30 15.43 -14.00
C PRO A 63 2.81 15.11 -13.98
N TRP A 64 2.01 15.75 -14.84
CA TRP A 64 0.57 15.51 -14.89
C TRP A 64 0.22 14.15 -15.49
N ILE A 65 0.98 13.69 -16.49
CA ILE A 65 0.85 12.33 -17.02
C ILE A 65 1.14 11.31 -15.91
N ALA A 66 2.23 11.47 -15.16
CA ALA A 66 2.59 10.58 -14.06
C ALA A 66 1.52 10.56 -12.94
N LEU A 67 0.99 11.72 -12.55
CA LEU A 67 -0.10 11.81 -11.57
C LEU A 67 -1.39 11.14 -12.07
N ARG A 68 -1.73 11.30 -13.35
CA ARG A 68 -2.89 10.65 -13.96
C ARG A 68 -2.73 9.13 -14.00
N ASP A 69 -1.52 8.63 -14.28
CA ASP A 69 -1.26 7.20 -14.29
C ASP A 69 -1.36 6.60 -12.89
N LEU A 70 -0.90 7.33 -11.85
CA LEU A 70 -1.11 6.96 -10.46
C LEU A 70 -2.60 6.98 -10.09
N GLU A 71 -3.35 8.03 -10.44
CA GLU A 71 -4.81 8.11 -10.24
C GLU A 71 -5.50 6.89 -10.86
N ARG A 72 -5.18 6.58 -12.12
CA ARG A 72 -5.77 5.45 -12.85
C ARG A 72 -5.44 4.12 -12.17
N ARG A 73 -4.19 3.89 -11.78
CA ARG A 73 -3.78 2.63 -11.14
C ARG A 73 -4.51 2.42 -9.81
N TRP A 74 -4.51 3.41 -8.92
CA TRP A 74 -5.01 3.22 -7.56
C TRP A 74 -6.53 3.38 -7.42
N GLU A 75 -7.20 4.05 -8.37
CA GLU A 75 -8.65 4.25 -8.32
C GLU A 75 -9.43 3.38 -9.32
N ASN A 76 -8.85 3.02 -10.48
CA ASN A 76 -9.59 2.32 -11.54
C ASN A 76 -9.16 0.88 -11.78
N ASP A 77 -7.93 0.51 -11.43
CA ASP A 77 -7.46 -0.87 -11.60
C ASP A 77 -8.24 -1.83 -10.70
N ALA A 78 -8.77 -2.90 -11.29
CA ALA A 78 -9.65 -3.82 -10.60
C ALA A 78 -8.96 -4.54 -9.44
N ASP A 79 -7.68 -4.89 -9.61
CA ASP A 79 -6.95 -5.69 -8.64
C ASP A 79 -6.56 -4.86 -7.42
N TYR A 80 -5.99 -3.66 -7.64
CA TYR A 80 -5.68 -2.74 -6.55
C TYR A 80 -6.93 -2.29 -5.80
N ARG A 81 -8.05 -2.08 -6.51
CA ARG A 81 -9.35 -1.76 -5.88
C ARG A 81 -9.87 -2.92 -5.05
N ARG A 82 -9.78 -4.16 -5.56
CA ARG A 82 -10.19 -5.38 -4.85
C ARG A 82 -9.40 -5.50 -3.56
N MET A 83 -8.07 -5.52 -3.64
CA MET A 83 -7.17 -5.64 -2.49
C MET A 83 -7.43 -4.54 -1.46
N ARG A 84 -7.56 -3.29 -1.90
CA ARG A 84 -7.90 -2.17 -1.02
C ARG A 84 -9.24 -2.37 -0.30
N ASN A 85 -10.29 -2.72 -1.02
CA ASN A 85 -11.63 -2.86 -0.44
C ASN A 85 -11.72 -4.06 0.51
N GLN A 86 -10.88 -5.05 0.34
CA GLN A 86 -10.91 -6.31 1.07
C GLN A 86 -9.88 -6.41 2.20
N ALA A 87 -8.80 -5.62 2.15
CA ALA A 87 -7.67 -5.75 3.08
C ALA A 87 -7.17 -4.42 3.67
N ALA A 88 -7.46 -3.27 3.05
CA ALA A 88 -7.01 -1.98 3.58
C ALA A 88 -8.06 -1.36 4.52
N PHE A 89 -7.66 -1.07 5.76
CA PHE A 89 -8.44 -0.46 6.85
C PHE A 89 -9.66 -1.25 7.37
N HIS A 90 -10.38 -1.97 6.51
CA HIS A 90 -11.48 -2.85 6.88
C HIS A 90 -11.25 -4.18 6.18
N ILE A 91 -10.73 -5.16 6.93
CA ILE A 91 -10.58 -6.52 6.40
C ILE A 91 -11.97 -7.11 6.23
N ASP A 92 -12.28 -7.57 5.01
CA ASP A 92 -13.53 -8.26 4.72
C ASP A 92 -13.55 -9.62 5.46
N PRO A 93 -14.52 -9.88 6.35
CA PRO A 93 -14.61 -11.15 7.07
C PRO A 93 -14.63 -12.37 6.15
N GLN A 94 -15.22 -12.25 4.94
CA GLN A 94 -15.27 -13.35 3.96
C GLN A 94 -13.90 -13.69 3.39
N VAL A 95 -12.96 -12.73 3.36
CA VAL A 95 -11.58 -12.99 2.95
C VAL A 95 -10.88 -13.84 4.00
N ILE A 96 -11.04 -13.49 5.28
CA ILE A 96 -10.47 -14.28 6.38
C ILE A 96 -11.08 -15.69 6.43
N GLU A 97 -12.39 -15.83 6.28
CA GLU A 97 -13.06 -17.13 6.25
C GLU A 97 -12.55 -18.01 5.11
N ARG A 98 -12.46 -17.46 3.89
CA ARG A 98 -11.92 -18.21 2.74
C ARG A 98 -10.48 -18.65 2.98
N GLY A 99 -9.62 -17.76 3.46
CA GLY A 99 -8.22 -18.11 3.71
C GLY A 99 -8.03 -19.13 4.83
N LEU A 100 -8.89 -19.09 5.86
CA LEU A 100 -8.90 -20.11 6.91
C LEU A 100 -9.31 -21.47 6.36
N ASN A 101 -10.31 -21.54 5.48
CA ASN A 101 -10.72 -22.80 4.86
C ASN A 101 -9.56 -23.42 4.05
N VAL A 102 -8.85 -22.61 3.26
CA VAL A 102 -7.66 -23.07 2.50
C VAL A 102 -6.60 -23.63 3.46
N LEU A 103 -6.30 -22.94 4.56
CA LEU A 103 -5.31 -23.41 5.54
C LEU A 103 -5.70 -24.73 6.20
N VAL A 104 -6.98 -24.95 6.47
CA VAL A 104 -7.49 -26.18 7.09
C VAL A 104 -7.52 -27.35 6.09
N GLU A 105 -7.67 -27.06 4.80
CA GLU A 105 -7.69 -28.07 3.74
C GLU A 105 -6.27 -28.51 3.32
N ASP A 106 -5.30 -27.58 3.32
CA ASP A 106 -3.96 -27.81 2.78
C ASP A 106 -2.88 -28.15 3.84
N GLU A 107 -3.06 -27.77 5.11
CA GLU A 107 -2.03 -27.90 6.15
C GLU A 107 -2.52 -28.70 7.37
N ASP A 108 -1.76 -29.72 7.77
CA ASP A 108 -2.05 -30.52 8.97
C ASP A 108 -1.81 -29.73 10.28
N ASP A 109 -0.92 -28.73 10.26
CA ASP A 109 -0.54 -27.92 11.42
C ASP A 109 -0.39 -26.43 11.03
N VAL A 110 -1.24 -25.57 11.59
CA VAL A 110 -1.20 -24.13 11.34
C VAL A 110 -0.62 -23.37 12.54
N THR A 111 0.46 -22.61 12.31
CA THR A 111 1.06 -21.76 13.34
C THR A 111 0.14 -20.57 13.65
N LEU A 112 -0.39 -20.51 14.88
CA LEU A 112 -1.27 -19.42 15.32
C LEU A 112 -0.54 -18.09 15.47
N ALA A 113 0.62 -18.12 16.12
CA ALA A 113 1.47 -16.97 16.35
C ALA A 113 2.93 -17.41 16.38
N GLU A 114 3.80 -16.53 15.91
CA GLU A 114 5.25 -16.71 15.94
C GLU A 114 5.86 -15.57 16.74
N GLY A 115 6.86 -15.86 17.56
CA GLY A 115 7.60 -14.81 18.23
C GLY A 115 8.84 -15.31 18.95
N ARG A 116 9.74 -14.38 19.28
CA ARG A 116 10.98 -14.69 19.98
C ARG A 116 11.07 -13.90 21.28
N GLY A 117 10.90 -14.59 22.41
CA GLY A 117 11.03 -14.01 23.75
C GLY A 117 9.71 -13.57 24.40
N PRO A 118 9.77 -12.93 25.58
CA PRO A 118 8.61 -12.73 26.45
C PRO A 118 7.73 -11.52 26.09
N LYS A 119 8.00 -10.79 25.00
CA LYS A 119 7.34 -9.52 24.69
C LYS A 119 6.54 -9.60 23.39
N HIS A 120 5.32 -9.07 23.41
CA HIS A 120 4.46 -8.91 22.24
C HIS A 120 5.13 -8.18 21.06
N VAL A 121 6.15 -7.36 21.33
CA VAL A 121 6.88 -6.59 20.31
C VAL A 121 7.68 -7.47 19.34
N ASP A 122 8.07 -8.68 19.75
CA ASP A 122 8.84 -9.63 18.92
C ASP A 122 7.98 -10.80 18.45
N SER A 123 6.67 -10.56 18.29
CA SER A 123 5.71 -11.56 17.85
C SER A 123 4.78 -11.05 16.74
N ARG A 124 4.22 -11.99 15.96
CA ARG A 124 3.19 -11.77 14.95
C ARG A 124 2.08 -12.81 15.08
N LEU A 125 0.87 -12.41 14.72
CA LEU A 125 -0.29 -13.29 14.56
C LEU A 125 -0.21 -13.91 13.16
N THR A 126 0.41 -15.09 13.07
CA THR A 126 0.70 -15.78 11.81
C THR A 126 -0.58 -16.26 11.14
N LEU A 127 -1.53 -16.82 11.89
CA LEU A 127 -2.80 -17.30 11.33
C LEU A 127 -3.57 -16.20 10.60
N GLY A 128 -3.70 -15.02 11.21
CA GLY A 128 -4.43 -13.91 10.62
C GLY A 128 -3.79 -13.42 9.32
N LEU A 129 -2.46 -13.37 9.27
CA LEU A 129 -1.71 -12.97 8.08
C LEU A 129 -1.86 -13.99 6.94
N LEU A 130 -1.66 -15.27 7.24
CA LEU A 130 -1.80 -16.35 6.25
C LEU A 130 -3.23 -16.44 5.72
N SER A 131 -4.23 -16.31 6.60
CA SER A 131 -5.64 -16.29 6.20
C SER A 131 -5.95 -15.09 5.30
N LEU A 132 -5.37 -13.92 5.59
CA LEU A 132 -5.52 -12.75 4.73
C LEU A 132 -4.91 -12.99 3.34
N HIS A 133 -3.69 -13.54 3.27
CA HIS A 133 -3.00 -13.77 2.00
C HIS A 133 -3.72 -14.81 1.13
N ASN A 134 -4.06 -15.96 1.72
CA ASN A 134 -4.80 -17.02 1.04
C ASN A 134 -6.19 -16.53 0.60
N GLY A 135 -6.90 -15.78 1.46
CA GLY A 135 -8.21 -15.24 1.15
C GLY A 135 -8.21 -14.17 0.03
N LEU A 136 -7.07 -13.51 -0.17
CA LEU A 136 -6.84 -12.58 -1.27
C LEU A 136 -6.32 -13.25 -2.54
N GLU A 137 -6.10 -14.58 -2.49
CA GLU A 137 -5.52 -15.36 -3.58
C GLU A 137 -4.16 -14.79 -4.01
N LEU A 138 -3.38 -14.32 -3.02
CA LEU A 138 -2.03 -13.79 -3.23
C LEU A 138 -1.01 -14.83 -2.79
N ASP A 139 -0.32 -15.42 -3.77
CA ASP A 139 0.90 -16.17 -3.49
C ASP A 139 2.05 -15.23 -3.07
N LEU A 140 3.18 -15.82 -2.64
CA LEU A 140 4.32 -15.04 -2.16
C LEU A 140 4.93 -14.14 -3.24
N GLU A 141 4.91 -14.59 -4.50
CA GLU A 141 5.43 -13.83 -5.64
C GLU A 141 4.54 -12.62 -5.93
N GLY A 142 3.23 -12.83 -6.08
CA GLY A 142 2.25 -11.78 -6.29
C GLY A 142 2.17 -10.80 -5.12
N TYR A 143 2.38 -11.28 -3.89
CA TYR A 143 2.53 -10.37 -2.75
C TYR A 143 3.80 -9.51 -2.85
N GLY A 144 4.92 -10.11 -3.28
CA GLY A 144 6.17 -9.37 -3.54
C GLY A 144 6.00 -8.29 -4.60
N GLU A 145 5.39 -8.62 -5.74
CA GLU A 145 5.11 -7.65 -6.80
C GLU A 145 4.19 -6.52 -6.32
N PHE A 146 3.16 -6.87 -5.53
CA PHE A 146 2.25 -5.89 -4.94
C PHE A 146 2.99 -4.93 -4.00
N LEU A 147 3.88 -5.44 -3.15
CA LEU A 147 4.70 -4.63 -2.25
C LEU A 147 5.55 -3.62 -3.03
N GLU A 148 6.21 -4.06 -4.09
CA GLU A 148 7.02 -3.19 -4.94
C GLU A 148 6.18 -2.10 -5.59
N ALA A 149 5.01 -2.44 -6.13
CA ALA A 149 4.10 -1.48 -6.75
C ALA A 149 3.58 -0.43 -5.76
N VAL A 150 3.28 -0.83 -4.52
CA VAL A 150 2.88 0.08 -3.43
C VAL A 150 4.01 1.07 -3.12
N MET A 151 5.23 0.57 -2.98
CA MET A 151 6.40 1.40 -2.67
C MET A 151 6.73 2.37 -3.82
N GLU A 152 6.73 1.88 -5.06
CA GLU A 152 6.96 2.71 -6.27
C GLU A 152 5.89 3.81 -6.37
N GLY A 153 4.61 3.45 -6.23
CA GLY A 153 3.50 4.38 -6.31
C GLY A 153 3.61 5.51 -5.30
N HIS A 154 4.02 5.18 -4.07
CA HIS A 154 4.21 6.16 -3.00
C HIS A 154 5.37 7.13 -3.26
N MET A 155 6.48 6.64 -3.82
CA MET A 155 7.62 7.50 -4.20
C MET A 155 7.29 8.38 -5.40
N ALA A 156 6.70 7.80 -6.45
CA ALA A 156 6.32 8.51 -7.67
C ALA A 156 5.34 9.65 -7.39
N ALA A 157 4.37 9.40 -6.50
CA ALA A 157 3.43 10.40 -6.01
C ALA A 157 4.11 11.64 -5.42
N GLY A 158 5.04 11.44 -4.47
CA GLY A 158 5.71 12.54 -3.78
C GLY A 158 6.44 13.46 -4.76
N LYS A 159 7.20 12.87 -5.69
CA LYS A 159 7.93 13.61 -6.72
C LYS A 159 7.00 14.34 -7.68
N ALA A 160 6.00 13.65 -8.23
CA ALA A 160 5.13 14.21 -9.26
C ALA A 160 4.25 15.36 -8.74
N ILE A 161 3.81 15.32 -7.47
CA ILE A 161 3.09 16.42 -6.82
C ILE A 161 3.98 17.66 -6.70
N GLN A 162 5.23 17.48 -6.25
CA GLN A 162 6.18 18.58 -6.12
C GLN A 162 6.44 19.24 -7.48
N ASP A 163 6.71 18.45 -8.51
CA ASP A 163 6.98 18.96 -9.86
C ASP A 163 5.75 19.67 -10.46
N ALA A 164 4.55 19.11 -10.30
CA ALA A 164 3.30 19.74 -10.76
C ALA A 164 3.03 21.07 -10.07
N PHE A 165 3.33 21.18 -8.77
CA PHE A 165 3.16 22.42 -8.02
C PHE A 165 4.16 23.50 -8.47
N ILE A 166 5.42 23.12 -8.71
CA ILE A 166 6.46 24.03 -9.24
C ILE A 166 6.03 24.60 -10.59
N LEU A 167 5.55 23.76 -11.51
CA LEU A 167 5.07 24.20 -12.83
C LEU A 167 3.86 25.15 -12.72
N ALA A 168 2.89 24.81 -11.87
CA ALA A 168 1.69 25.64 -11.67
C ALA A 168 2.02 27.00 -11.03
N ALA A 169 3.05 27.06 -10.18
CA ALA A 169 3.55 28.29 -9.58
C ALA A 169 4.36 29.14 -10.59
N ALA A 170 5.20 28.52 -11.42
CA ALA A 170 5.98 29.21 -12.45
C ALA A 170 5.09 29.85 -13.54
N ALA A 171 3.90 29.29 -13.80
CA ALA A 171 2.93 29.89 -14.74
C ALA A 171 2.27 31.20 -14.24
N THR A 172 2.69 31.74 -13.09
CA THR A 172 2.17 33.00 -12.51
C THR A 172 3.13 34.18 -12.60
N SER A 173 4.34 33.98 -13.13
CA SER A 173 5.34 35.02 -13.43
C SER A 173 5.37 35.34 -14.93
#